data_AF-A0A1J1C6X9-F1
#
_entry.id   AF-A0A1J1C6X9-F1
#
_cell.length_a   1.000
_cell.length_b   1.000
_cell.length_c   1.000
_cell.angle_alpha   90.00
_cell.angle_beta   90.00
_cell.angle_gamma   90.00
#
_symmetry.space_group_name_H-M   'P 1'
#
loop_
_entity.id
_entity.type
_entity.pdbx_description
1 polymer ?
#
loop_
_entity_poly.entity_id
_entity_poly.type
_entity_poly.pdbx_seq_one_letter_code
_entity_poly.pdbx_strand_id
1 'polypeptide(L)'
;MDSSGYSAGPAAVEFQAAIIEAIKPDLVILVEREQELEALNQHVGRLGGIELKRIPVSQYVTPRSMPIRKEYRENKFREYFQNSDLQVVDISNLTLCGSLPERYTVQNVRGRIIAFLDNEKFIVSLAIARSIYDNDQICVCLVPQFDVEQASFLHLGEIFLDAELREDHSKQVS
;
A
#
# COMPACT_ATOMS: atom_id res chain seq x y z
N MET A 1 9.27 -3.17 -13.82
CA MET A 1 8.77 -3.18 -12.42
C MET A 1 9.64 -2.20 -11.65
N ASP A 2 9.03 -1.31 -10.88
CA ASP A 2 9.76 -0.44 -9.95
C ASP A 2 9.82 -1.12 -8.59
N SER A 3 11.00 -1.20 -7.99
CA SER A 3 11.15 -1.77 -6.65
C SER A 3 11.17 -0.69 -5.57
N SER A 4 11.00 -1.11 -4.32
CA SER A 4 11.07 -0.19 -3.19
C SER A 4 12.47 0.42 -3.07
N GLY A 5 12.57 1.63 -2.52
CA GLY A 5 13.85 2.26 -2.16
C GLY A 5 14.55 1.64 -0.95
N TYR A 6 14.13 0.45 -0.50
CA TYR A 6 14.80 -0.29 0.55
C TYR A 6 16.04 -0.96 -0.03
N SER A 7 17.18 -0.25 0.06
CA SER A 7 18.46 -0.64 -0.55
C SER A 7 19.62 -0.73 0.44
N ALA A 8 19.46 -0.26 1.67
CA ALA A 8 20.55 -0.18 2.65
C ALA A 8 20.48 -1.32 3.68
N GLY A 9 21.62 -2.01 3.85
CA GLY A 9 21.81 -3.08 4.84
C GLY A 9 21.58 -4.49 4.28
N PRO A 10 22.05 -5.54 4.98
CA PRO A 10 21.98 -6.93 4.49
C PRO A 10 20.56 -7.40 4.17
N ALA A 11 19.59 -7.07 5.02
CA ALA A 11 18.18 -7.43 4.81
C ALA A 11 17.58 -6.78 3.55
N ALA A 12 18.01 -5.57 3.19
CA ALA A 12 17.56 -4.93 1.96
C ALA A 12 18.11 -5.65 0.71
N VAL A 13 19.36 -6.10 0.75
CA VAL A 13 19.96 -6.87 -0.34
C VAL A 13 19.24 -8.21 -0.52
N GLU A 14 19.02 -8.95 0.56
CA GLU A 14 18.31 -10.23 0.52
C GLU A 14 16.89 -10.08 0.00
N PHE A 15 16.17 -9.05 0.46
CA PHE A 15 14.82 -8.75 0.00
C PHE A 15 14.76 -8.46 -1.51
N GLN A 16 15.65 -7.60 -2.01
CA GLN A 16 15.67 -7.25 -3.44
C GLN A 16 16.12 -8.44 -4.31
N ALA A 17 17.07 -9.25 -3.83
CA ALA A 17 17.47 -10.48 -4.50
C ALA A 17 16.32 -11.48 -4.61
N ALA A 18 15.56 -11.69 -3.53
CA ALA A 18 14.39 -12.57 -3.54
C ALA A 18 13.32 -12.09 -4.54
N ILE A 19 13.10 -10.78 -4.67
CA ILE A 19 12.22 -10.22 -5.71
C ILE A 19 12.74 -10.57 -7.11
N ILE A 20 14.03 -10.36 -7.37
CA ILE A 20 14.65 -10.64 -8.67
C ILE A 20 14.54 -12.13 -9.02
N GLU A 21 14.79 -13.03 -8.06
CA GLU A 21 14.65 -14.47 -8.25
C GLU A 21 13.20 -14.91 -8.52
N ALA A 22 12.23 -14.25 -7.87
CA ALA A 22 10.81 -14.56 -8.05
C ALA A 22 10.29 -14.11 -9.42
N ILE A 23 10.65 -12.90 -9.86
CA ILE A 23 10.15 -12.33 -11.12
C ILE A 23 10.99 -12.73 -12.34
N LYS A 24 12.25 -13.17 -12.12
CA LYS A 24 13.22 -13.59 -13.14
C LYS A 24 13.31 -12.61 -14.33
N PRO A 25 13.73 -11.36 -14.08
CA PRO A 25 13.76 -10.35 -15.12
C PRO A 25 14.95 -10.59 -16.07
N ASP A 26 14.81 -10.24 -17.35
CA ASP A 26 15.92 -10.28 -18.31
C ASP A 26 16.94 -9.15 -18.06
N LEU A 27 16.49 -8.02 -17.50
CA LEU A 27 17.30 -6.82 -17.26
C LEU A 27 17.00 -6.20 -15.89
N VAL A 28 18.05 -5.90 -15.14
CA VAL A 28 18.02 -5.13 -13.89
C VAL A 28 18.79 -3.81 -14.08
N ILE A 29 18.13 -2.70 -13.81
CA ILE A 29 18.73 -1.35 -13.86
C ILE A 29 18.94 -0.87 -12.42
N LEU A 30 20.21 -0.71 -12.04
CA LEU A 30 20.62 -0.13 -10.76
C LEU A 30 20.78 1.38 -10.94
N VAL A 31 20.00 2.16 -10.18
CA VAL A 31 20.07 3.62 -10.18
C VAL A 31 20.66 4.08 -8.87
N GLU A 32 21.87 4.64 -8.89
CA GLU A 32 22.61 4.99 -7.68
C GLU A 32 23.40 6.31 -7.85
N ARG A 33 23.73 6.95 -6.72
CA ARG A 33 24.58 8.15 -6.70
C ARG A 33 26.05 7.78 -6.57
N GLU A 34 26.35 6.77 -5.76
CA GLU A 34 27.71 6.34 -5.47
C GLU A 34 27.84 4.82 -5.68
N GLN A 35 27.89 4.05 -4.59
CA GLN A 35 28.06 2.59 -4.62
C GLN A 35 27.08 1.90 -3.65
N GLU A 36 25.95 2.55 -3.34
CA GLU A 36 24.98 2.03 -2.39
C GLU A 36 24.37 0.67 -2.83
N LEU A 37 24.46 0.30 -4.12
CA LEU A 37 23.91 -0.95 -4.65
C LEU A 37 24.97 -2.02 -4.94
N GLU A 38 26.23 -1.81 -4.54
CA GLU A 38 27.33 -2.73 -4.85
C GLU A 38 27.09 -4.16 -4.32
N ALA A 39 26.55 -4.28 -3.10
CA ALA A 39 26.26 -5.58 -2.51
C ALA A 39 25.16 -6.33 -3.28
N LEU A 40 24.14 -5.61 -3.78
CA LEU A 40 23.10 -6.20 -4.61
C LEU A 40 23.64 -6.61 -5.99
N ASN A 41 24.47 -5.76 -6.61
CA ASN A 41 25.16 -6.06 -7.86
C ASN A 41 25.94 -7.38 -7.79
N GLN A 42 26.72 -7.57 -6.71
CA GLN A 42 27.48 -8.82 -6.50
C GLN A 42 26.59 -10.04 -6.29
N HIS A 43 25.44 -9.87 -5.63
CA HIS A 43 24.50 -10.95 -5.40
C HIS A 43 23.81 -11.38 -6.70
N VAL A 44 23.24 -10.41 -7.43
CA VAL A 44 22.52 -10.65 -8.68
C VAL A 44 23.44 -11.18 -9.78
N GLY A 45 24.68 -10.69 -9.85
CA GLY A 45 25.67 -11.19 -10.80
C GLY A 45 25.97 -12.69 -10.68
N ARG A 46 25.64 -13.32 -9.54
CA ARG A 46 25.80 -14.78 -9.35
C ARG A 46 24.61 -15.59 -9.88
N LEU A 47 23.45 -14.97 -10.08
CA LEU A 47 22.21 -15.67 -10.46
C LEU A 47 22.21 -16.12 -11.92
N GLY A 48 23.05 -15.53 -12.78
CA GLY A 48 23.19 -15.88 -14.19
C GLY A 48 21.95 -15.54 -15.02
N GLY A 49 22.13 -15.30 -16.32
CA GLY A 49 21.00 -15.06 -17.24
C GLY A 49 20.27 -13.72 -17.10
N ILE A 50 20.76 -12.82 -16.25
CA ILE A 50 20.17 -11.48 -16.02
C ILE A 50 21.19 -10.44 -16.50
N GLU A 51 20.78 -9.56 -17.41
CA GLU A 51 21.57 -8.39 -17.78
C GLU A 51 21.50 -7.34 -16.66
N LEU A 52 22.63 -6.77 -16.26
CA LEU A 52 22.67 -5.76 -15.21
C LEU A 52 23.32 -4.47 -15.73
N LYS A 53 22.61 -3.34 -15.56
CA LYS A 53 23.07 -2.00 -15.97
C LYS A 53 23.05 -1.05 -14.79
N ARG A 54 24.13 -0.29 -14.65
CA ARG A 54 24.23 0.81 -13.67
C ARG A 54 24.03 2.12 -14.39
N ILE A 55 23.15 2.96 -13.87
CA ILE A 55 22.94 4.32 -14.37
C ILE A 55 23.04 5.31 -13.22
N PRO A 56 23.73 6.46 -13.41
CA PRO A 56 23.79 7.49 -12.39
C PRO A 56 22.42 8.15 -12.20
N VAL A 57 22.13 8.57 -10.98
CA VAL A 57 20.95 9.41 -10.71
C VAL A 57 21.05 10.72 -11.51
N SER A 58 19.96 11.08 -12.20
CA SER A 58 19.89 12.35 -12.94
C SER A 58 20.08 13.56 -12.03
N GLN A 59 20.85 14.54 -12.50
CA GLN A 59 21.10 15.81 -11.80
C GLN A 59 19.82 16.65 -11.54
N TYR A 60 18.73 16.35 -12.27
CA TYR A 60 17.44 17.04 -12.11
C TYR A 60 16.54 16.39 -11.04
N VAL A 61 16.99 15.30 -10.40
CA VAL A 61 16.21 14.61 -9.36
C VAL A 61 16.36 15.30 -8.02
N THR A 62 15.29 15.93 -7.56
CA THR A 62 15.19 16.51 -6.21
C THR A 62 14.84 15.42 -5.19
N PRO A 63 15.68 15.18 -4.16
CA PRO A 63 15.33 14.26 -3.08
C PRO A 63 14.05 14.71 -2.36
N ARG A 64 13.09 13.80 -2.21
CA ARG A 64 11.91 14.05 -1.37
C ARG A 64 12.21 13.64 0.06
N SER A 65 12.08 14.58 0.99
CA SER A 65 12.17 14.31 2.42
C SER A 65 11.02 13.39 2.89
N MET A 66 11.17 12.78 4.07
CA MET A 66 10.13 11.94 4.66
C MET A 66 8.77 12.66 4.79
N PRO A 67 8.69 13.93 5.25
CA PRO A 67 7.45 14.70 5.25
C PRO A 67 6.83 14.85 3.86
N ILE A 68 7.61 15.22 2.84
CA ILE A 68 7.12 15.37 1.47
C ILE A 68 6.60 14.04 0.92
N ARG A 69 7.28 12.92 1.23
CA ARG A 69 6.82 11.57 0.85
C ARG A 69 5.51 11.20 1.54
N LYS A 70 5.34 11.58 2.83
CA LYS A 70 4.10 11.36 3.58
C LYS A 70 2.95 12.15 2.96
N GLU A 71 3.13 13.46 2.78
CA GLU A 71 2.14 14.36 2.18
C GLU A 71 1.75 13.91 0.77
N TYR A 72 2.71 13.51 -0.07
CA TYR A 72 2.42 12.96 -1.39
C TYR A 72 1.54 11.71 -1.33
N ARG A 73 1.80 10.78 -0.40
CA ARG A 73 0.96 9.59 -0.21
C ARG A 73 -0.44 9.96 0.26
N GLU A 74 -0.56 10.85 1.24
CA GLU A 74 -1.85 11.31 1.76
C GLU A 74 -2.68 11.99 0.66
N ASN A 75 -2.07 12.82 -0.17
CA ASN A 75 -2.73 13.44 -1.32
C ASN A 75 -3.20 12.41 -2.34
N LYS A 76 -2.42 11.34 -2.59
CA LYS A 76 -2.84 10.25 -3.47
C LYS A 76 -4.02 9.47 -2.91
N PHE A 77 -4.07 9.23 -1.61
CA PHE A 77 -5.25 8.65 -0.98
C PHE A 77 -6.45 9.59 -1.03
N ARG A 78 -6.26 10.89 -0.77
CA ARG A 78 -7.33 11.89 -0.86
C ARG A 78 -7.95 11.91 -2.26
N GLU A 79 -7.12 11.88 -3.30
CA GLU A 79 -7.54 11.77 -4.70
C GLU A 79 -8.34 10.48 -4.95
N TYR A 80 -7.86 9.33 -4.48
CA TYR A 80 -8.57 8.05 -4.61
C TYR A 80 -9.95 8.07 -3.93
N PHE A 81 -10.05 8.66 -2.73
CA PHE A 81 -11.27 8.68 -1.91
C PHE A 81 -12.22 9.86 -2.20
N GLN A 82 -11.92 10.69 -3.21
CA GLN A 82 -12.68 11.90 -3.51
C GLN A 82 -14.16 11.62 -3.80
N ASN A 83 -14.47 10.50 -4.47
CA ASN A 83 -15.82 10.09 -4.86
C ASN A 83 -16.32 8.87 -4.06
N SER A 84 -15.79 8.64 -2.87
CA SER A 84 -16.28 7.55 -2.02
C SER A 84 -17.59 7.93 -1.34
N ASP A 85 -18.33 6.96 -0.83
CA ASP A 85 -19.50 7.18 0.01
C ASP A 85 -19.39 6.39 1.31
N LEU A 86 -20.14 6.81 2.32
CA LEU A 86 -20.26 6.03 3.54
C LEU A 86 -21.15 4.81 3.24
N GLN A 87 -20.58 3.62 3.40
CA GLN A 87 -21.28 2.37 3.16
C GLN A 87 -21.21 1.47 4.39
N VAL A 88 -22.26 0.66 4.54
CA VAL A 88 -22.35 -0.43 5.51
C VAL A 88 -22.19 -1.71 4.71
N VAL A 89 -21.07 -2.38 4.88
CA VAL A 89 -20.71 -3.59 4.14
C VAL A 89 -20.86 -4.79 5.06
N ASP A 90 -21.63 -5.79 4.62
CA ASP A 90 -21.67 -7.10 5.25
C ASP A 90 -20.34 -7.82 4.96
N ILE A 91 -19.66 -8.23 6.02
CA ILE A 91 -18.35 -8.88 5.95
C ILE A 91 -18.41 -10.34 6.43
N SER A 92 -19.60 -10.89 6.66
CA SER A 92 -19.82 -12.26 7.18
C SER A 92 -19.20 -13.36 6.31
N ASN A 93 -19.12 -13.12 4.99
CA ASN A 93 -18.52 -14.05 4.03
C ASN A 93 -17.07 -13.72 3.68
N LEU A 94 -16.47 -12.68 4.29
CA LEU A 94 -15.10 -12.27 4.01
C LEU A 94 -14.14 -12.84 5.06
N THR A 95 -13.00 -13.33 4.61
CA THR A 95 -11.91 -13.69 5.53
C THR A 95 -11.11 -12.45 5.92
N LEU A 96 -10.98 -12.19 7.22
CA LEU A 96 -10.18 -11.09 7.75
C LEU A 96 -8.69 -11.43 7.73
N CYS A 97 -7.85 -10.50 7.28
CA CYS A 97 -6.40 -10.68 7.31
C CYS A 97 -5.64 -9.35 7.49
N GLY A 98 -4.32 -9.43 7.63
CA GLY A 98 -3.45 -8.27 7.84
C GLY A 98 -3.19 -7.99 9.32
N SER A 99 -3.09 -6.72 9.67
CA SER A 99 -2.76 -6.27 11.02
C SER A 99 -4.02 -6.22 11.91
N LEU A 100 -4.55 -7.39 12.26
CA LEU A 100 -5.78 -7.50 13.05
C LEU A 100 -5.56 -7.04 14.50
N PRO A 101 -6.39 -6.13 15.04
CA PRO A 101 -6.32 -5.78 16.45
C PRO A 101 -6.88 -6.92 17.30
N GLU A 102 -6.43 -7.04 18.56
CA GLU A 102 -6.99 -8.02 19.51
C GLU A 102 -8.50 -7.78 19.77
N ARG A 103 -8.94 -6.53 19.65
CA ARG A 103 -10.35 -6.11 19.79
C ARG A 103 -10.64 -4.98 18.82
N TYR A 104 -11.79 -5.00 18.16
CA TYR A 104 -12.23 -3.89 17.33
C TYR A 104 -12.85 -2.78 18.19
N THR A 105 -12.24 -1.60 18.17
CA THR A 105 -12.77 -0.39 18.81
C THR A 105 -12.79 0.75 17.80
N VAL A 106 -13.62 1.76 18.02
CA VAL A 106 -13.63 2.94 17.14
C VAL A 106 -12.24 3.57 17.08
N GLN A 107 -11.49 3.59 18.19
CA GLN A 107 -10.17 4.23 18.25
C GLN A 107 -9.10 3.53 17.42
N ASN A 108 -9.13 2.19 17.31
CA ASN A 108 -8.11 1.44 16.57
C ASN A 108 -8.51 1.08 15.13
N VAL A 109 -9.78 1.35 14.76
CA VAL A 109 -10.30 1.16 13.41
C VAL A 109 -10.48 2.48 12.67
N ARG A 110 -10.92 3.56 13.32
CA ARG A 110 -11.28 4.80 12.64
C ARG A 110 -10.08 5.40 11.91
N GLY A 111 -10.28 5.73 10.63
CA GLY A 111 -9.25 6.33 9.77
C GLY A 111 -8.28 5.31 9.17
N ARG A 112 -8.40 4.03 9.54
CA ARG A 112 -7.55 2.97 9.02
C ARG A 112 -7.87 2.66 7.56
N ILE A 113 -6.84 2.51 6.73
CA ILE A 113 -7.01 2.00 5.37
C ILE A 113 -7.20 0.48 5.42
N ILE A 114 -8.30 0.03 4.84
CA ILE A 114 -8.63 -1.38 4.63
C ILE A 114 -8.75 -1.66 3.13
N ALA A 115 -8.56 -2.91 2.73
CA ALA A 115 -8.68 -3.33 1.34
C ALA A 115 -9.61 -4.53 1.21
N PHE A 116 -10.55 -4.45 0.28
CA PHE A 116 -11.33 -5.59 -0.19
C PHE A 116 -10.52 -6.29 -1.27
N LEU A 117 -10.24 -7.58 -1.08
CA LEU A 117 -9.44 -8.37 -2.02
C LEU A 117 -10.26 -9.52 -2.60
N ASP A 118 -9.98 -9.89 -3.84
CA ASP A 118 -10.55 -11.08 -4.49
C ASP A 118 -9.89 -12.39 -4.01
N ASN A 119 -10.29 -13.51 -4.61
CA ASN A 119 -9.75 -14.84 -4.31
C ASN A 119 -8.24 -14.98 -4.61
N GLU A 120 -7.71 -14.19 -5.54
CA GLU A 120 -6.30 -14.16 -5.93
C GLU A 120 -5.49 -13.15 -5.10
N LYS A 121 -6.13 -12.49 -4.12
CA LYS A 121 -5.56 -11.45 -3.26
C LYS A 121 -5.25 -10.13 -3.97
N PHE A 122 -5.83 -9.89 -5.15
CA PHE A 122 -5.78 -8.58 -5.79
C PHE A 122 -6.80 -7.63 -5.17
N ILE A 123 -6.46 -6.34 -5.15
CA ILE A 123 -7.32 -5.31 -4.58
C ILE A 123 -8.50 -5.06 -5.51
N VAL A 124 -9.71 -5.30 -5.01
CA VAL A 124 -10.98 -4.90 -5.64
C VAL A 124 -11.25 -3.43 -5.33
N SER A 125 -11.13 -3.04 -4.06
CA SER A 125 -11.34 -1.65 -3.62
C SER A 125 -10.59 -1.35 -2.33
N LEU A 126 -10.14 -0.11 -2.15
CA LEU A 126 -9.66 0.40 -0.87
C LEU A 126 -10.78 1.16 -0.17
N ALA A 127 -10.78 1.13 1.16
CA ALA A 127 -11.73 1.87 1.99
C ALA A 127 -11.05 2.50 3.21
N ILE A 128 -11.68 3.53 3.77
CA ILE A 128 -11.32 4.10 5.07
C ILE A 128 -12.32 3.60 6.10
N ALA A 129 -11.86 2.79 7.05
CA ALA A 129 -12.72 2.25 8.09
C ALA A 129 -13.20 3.36 9.04
N ARG A 130 -14.49 3.32 9.39
CA ARG A 130 -15.08 4.15 10.45
C ARG A 130 -15.37 3.32 11.69
N SER A 131 -15.89 2.11 11.51
CA SER A 131 -16.14 1.14 12.57
C SER A 131 -16.20 -0.27 11.99
N ILE A 132 -15.80 -1.27 12.78
CA ILE A 132 -15.98 -2.69 12.47
C ILE A 132 -16.67 -3.32 13.68
N TYR A 133 -17.82 -3.94 13.44
CA TYR A 133 -18.61 -4.64 14.44
C TYR A 133 -18.47 -6.14 14.17
N ASP A 134 -17.50 -6.77 14.82
CA ASP A 134 -17.15 -8.17 14.60
C ASP A 134 -18.32 -9.12 14.93
N ASN A 135 -19.05 -8.86 16.03
CA ASN A 135 -20.21 -9.67 16.39
C ASN A 135 -21.33 -9.60 15.34
N ASP A 136 -21.55 -8.42 14.77
CA ASP A 136 -22.59 -8.19 13.77
C ASP A 136 -22.11 -8.47 12.35
N GLN A 137 -20.81 -8.80 12.18
CA GLN A 137 -20.14 -9.00 10.89
C GLN A 137 -20.37 -7.83 9.92
N ILE A 138 -20.23 -6.61 10.43
CA ILE A 138 -20.46 -5.37 9.66
C ILE A 138 -19.22 -4.48 9.67
N CYS A 139 -18.85 -3.96 8.50
CA CYS A 139 -17.89 -2.88 8.36
C CYS A 139 -18.58 -1.59 7.89
N VAL A 140 -18.41 -0.52 8.65
CA VAL A 140 -18.82 0.83 8.22
C VAL A 140 -17.58 1.56 7.72
N CYS A 141 -17.56 1.93 6.44
CA CYS A 141 -16.38 2.50 5.80
C CYS A 141 -16.73 3.55 4.74
N LEU A 142 -15.74 4.37 4.39
CA LEU A 142 -15.78 5.25 3.23
C LEU A 142 -15.11 4.52 2.07
N VAL A 143 -15.85 4.25 1.01
CA VAL A 143 -15.36 3.42 -0.11
C VAL A 143 -15.92 3.92 -1.44
N PRO A 144 -15.12 3.96 -2.53
CA PRO A 144 -15.66 4.17 -3.86
C PRO A 144 -16.72 3.10 -4.18
N GLN A 145 -17.63 3.38 -5.11
CA GLN A 145 -18.57 2.36 -5.56
C GLN A 145 -17.81 1.14 -6.10
N PHE A 146 -18.10 -0.02 -5.53
CA PHE A 146 -17.53 -1.30 -5.96
C PHE A 146 -18.55 -2.41 -5.71
N ASP A 147 -18.31 -3.56 -6.32
CA ASP A 147 -19.12 -4.76 -6.14
C ASP A 147 -18.54 -5.62 -5.02
N VAL A 148 -19.25 -5.71 -3.90
CA VAL A 148 -18.81 -6.45 -2.71
C VAL A 148 -18.72 -7.94 -2.99
N GLU A 149 -19.51 -8.49 -3.93
CA GLU A 149 -19.49 -9.92 -4.26
C GLU A 149 -18.18 -10.37 -4.89
N GLN A 150 -17.39 -9.43 -5.43
CA GLN A 150 -16.05 -9.70 -5.96
C GLN A 150 -15.00 -9.85 -4.85
N ALA A 151 -15.32 -9.44 -3.63
CA ALA A 151 -14.41 -9.55 -2.50
C ALA A 151 -14.55 -10.90 -1.79
N SER A 152 -13.42 -11.48 -1.41
CA SER A 152 -13.32 -12.70 -0.60
C SER A 152 -12.51 -12.47 0.68
N PHE A 153 -11.76 -11.36 0.75
CA PHE A 153 -11.00 -10.97 1.94
C PHE A 153 -11.21 -9.50 2.28
N LEU A 154 -11.12 -9.21 3.58
CA LEU A 154 -10.95 -7.86 4.09
C LEU A 154 -9.58 -7.76 4.78
N HIS A 155 -8.66 -7.04 4.14
CA HIS A 155 -7.32 -6.83 4.66
C HIS A 155 -7.22 -5.52 5.45
N LEU A 156 -6.80 -5.60 6.71
CA LEU A 156 -6.56 -4.46 7.58
C LEU A 156 -5.10 -4.02 7.46
N GLY A 157 -4.88 -2.89 6.77
CA GLY A 157 -3.54 -2.31 6.59
C GLY A 157 -3.04 -1.56 7.83
N GLU A 158 -1.78 -1.13 7.87
CA GLU A 158 -1.22 -0.41 9.03
C GLU A 158 -1.30 1.11 8.91
N ILE A 159 -1.79 1.60 7.77
CA ILE A 159 -1.85 3.03 7.47
C ILE A 159 -3.15 3.61 8.02
N PHE A 160 -3.01 4.73 8.73
CA PHE A 160 -4.11 5.57 9.15
C PHE A 160 -4.05 6.88 8.37
N LEU A 161 -5.22 7.34 7.92
CA LEU A 161 -5.42 8.67 7.37
C LEU A 161 -6.16 9.53 8.39
N ASP A 162 -5.78 10.80 8.49
CA ASP A 162 -6.43 11.73 9.40
C ASP A 162 -7.93 11.82 9.12
N ALA A 163 -8.71 11.78 10.20
CA ALA A 163 -10.15 11.54 10.17
C ALA A 163 -10.97 12.67 9.52
N GLU A 164 -10.36 13.83 9.28
CA GLU A 164 -10.94 15.05 8.72
C GLU A 164 -11.22 14.99 7.21
N LEU A 165 -10.87 13.90 6.53
CA LEU A 165 -11.04 13.72 5.09
C LEU A 165 -12.48 13.87 4.54
N ARG A 166 -13.51 14.17 5.37
CA ARG A 166 -14.90 14.35 4.92
C ARG A 166 -15.79 15.35 5.68
N GLU A 167 -15.31 16.10 6.67
CA GLU A 167 -16.18 17.11 7.28
C GLU A 167 -16.39 18.35 6.39
N ASP A 168 -15.63 18.51 5.31
CA ASP A 168 -15.67 19.71 4.44
C ASP A 168 -16.78 19.73 3.37
N HIS A 169 -17.50 18.64 3.12
CA HIS A 169 -18.55 18.61 2.07
C HIS A 169 -19.98 18.77 2.58
N SER A 170 -20.20 18.94 3.89
CA SER A 170 -21.53 19.23 4.46
C SER A 170 -21.77 20.73 4.73
N LYS A 171 -20.81 21.61 4.40
CA LYS A 171 -20.95 23.07 4.54
C LYS A 171 -20.90 23.80 3.20
N GLN A 172 -21.68 23.36 2.22
CA GLN A 172 -21.91 24.16 1.01
C GLN A 172 -23.22 23.84 0.29
N VAL A 173 -24.31 23.61 1.04
CA VAL A 173 -25.68 23.81 0.51
C VAL A 173 -26.57 24.30 1.66
N SER A 174 -26.70 25.62 1.79
CA SER A 174 -27.82 26.30 2.45
C SER A 174 -27.96 27.68 1.85
#